data_AF-C5LAP0-F1
#
_entry.id   AF-C5LAP0-F1
#
_cell.length_a   1.000
_cell.length_b   1.000
_cell.length_c   1.000
_cell.angle_alpha   90.00
_cell.angle_beta   90.00
_cell.angle_gamma   90.00
#
_symmetry.space_group_name_H-M   'P 1'
#
loop_
_entity.id
_entity.type
_entity.pdbx_description
1 polymer ?
#
loop_
_entity_poly.entity_id
_entity_poly.type
_entity_poly.pdbx_seq_one_letter_code
_entity_poly.pdbx_strand_id
1 'polypeptide(L)'
;QMMTPLIREGLQTKGYQLVGSHSAVKRCRWVLSSLRRQGGCYKHTFYGIESHRCMESTTSVACANRCTFCWRGSTHPNALKWGSFE
;
A
#
# COMPACT_ATOMS: atom_id res chain seq x y z
N GLN A 1 7.88 8.18 -15.16
CA GLN A 1 7.93 7.05 -14.20
C GLN A 1 7.38 7.53 -12.86
N MET A 2 6.32 6.92 -12.31
CA MET A 2 5.56 7.48 -11.16
C MET A 2 6.24 7.30 -9.78
N MET A 3 7.28 6.50 -9.69
CA MET A 3 8.01 6.27 -8.43
C MET A 3 9.51 6.53 -8.62
N THR A 4 10.05 7.39 -7.76
CA THR A 4 11.50 7.56 -7.63
C THR A 4 12.13 6.34 -6.96
N PRO A 5 13.44 6.08 -7.15
CA PRO A 5 14.14 4.98 -6.49
C PRO A 5 14.00 4.99 -4.97
N LEU A 6 14.04 6.18 -4.34
CA LEU A 6 13.87 6.34 -2.90
C LEU A 6 12.48 5.89 -2.39
N ILE A 7 11.42 6.25 -3.13
CA ILE A 7 10.05 5.82 -2.77
C ILE A 7 9.91 4.31 -2.93
N ARG A 8 10.50 3.75 -4.00
CA ARG A 8 10.51 2.31 -4.27
C ARG A 8 11.15 1.53 -3.12
N GLU A 9 12.35 1.92 -2.70
CA GLU A 9 13.06 1.28 -1.60
C GLU A 9 12.26 1.39 -0.29
N GLY A 10 11.76 2.58 0.05
CA GLY A 10 10.97 2.79 1.25
C GLY A 10 9.67 1.96 1.31
N LEU A 11 9.04 1.68 0.16
CA LEU A 11 7.89 0.77 0.08
C LEU A 11 8.30 -0.70 0.24
N GLN A 12 9.41 -1.11 -0.37
CA GLN A 12 9.93 -2.48 -0.26
C GLN A 12 10.31 -2.83 1.18
N THR A 13 10.99 -1.93 1.91
CA THR A 13 11.30 -2.11 3.34
C THR A 13 10.04 -2.31 4.19
N LYS A 14 8.91 -1.67 3.81
CA LYS A 14 7.61 -1.81 4.49
C LYS A 14 6.85 -3.08 4.09
N GLY A 15 7.46 -3.94 3.28
CA GLY A 15 6.92 -5.23 2.84
C GLY A 15 5.97 -5.15 1.64
N TYR A 16 5.93 -4.04 0.91
CA TYR A 16 5.20 -3.96 -0.36
C TYR A 16 6.00 -4.62 -1.47
N GLN A 17 5.31 -5.40 -2.30
CA GLN A 17 5.81 -5.90 -3.58
C GLN A 17 5.24 -5.01 -4.68
N LEU A 18 6.13 -4.43 -5.48
CA LEU A 18 5.75 -3.47 -6.52
C LEU A 18 5.51 -4.20 -7.83
N VAL A 19 4.36 -3.94 -8.45
CA VAL A 19 3.96 -4.55 -9.72
C VAL A 19 4.06 -3.47 -10.79
N GLY A 20 5.06 -3.61 -11.67
CA GLY A 20 5.37 -2.62 -12.70
C GLY A 20 5.81 -1.27 -12.12
N SER A 21 5.23 -0.20 -12.65
CA SER A 21 5.62 1.19 -12.36
C SER A 21 4.69 1.93 -11.39
N HIS A 22 3.56 1.34 -11.00
CA HIS A 22 2.45 2.07 -10.38
C HIS A 22 1.61 1.29 -9.37
N SER A 23 1.64 -0.05 -9.45
CA SER A 23 0.83 -0.93 -8.62
C SER A 23 1.64 -1.54 -7.49
N ALA A 24 0.97 -1.95 -6.41
CA ALA A 24 1.61 -2.62 -5.29
C ALA A 24 0.68 -3.67 -4.65
N VAL A 25 1.28 -4.73 -4.14
CA VAL A 25 0.63 -5.77 -3.35
C VAL A 25 1.33 -5.87 -2.01
N LYS A 26 0.58 -6.08 -0.93
CA LYS A 26 1.16 -6.36 0.39
C LYS A 26 0.36 -7.46 1.07
N ARG A 27 1.06 -8.33 1.79
CA ARG A 27 0.39 -9.30 2.66
C ARG A 27 -0.19 -8.57 3.86
N CYS A 28 -1.51 -8.62 4.01
CA CYS A 28 -2.18 -8.16 5.22
C CYS A 28 -1.66 -8.95 6.44
N ARG A 29 -1.54 -8.29 7.60
CA ARG A 29 -1.17 -8.93 8.88
C ARG A 29 -2.00 -10.19 9.15
N TRP A 30 -3.30 -10.13 8.86
CA TRP A 30 -4.25 -11.20 9.18
C TRP A 30 -4.17 -12.40 8.26
N VAL A 31 -3.61 -12.26 7.05
CA VAL A 31 -3.30 -13.40 6.17
C VAL A 31 -2.32 -14.32 6.91
N LEU A 32 -1.22 -13.75 7.44
CA LEU A 32 -0.20 -14.52 8.14
C LEU A 32 -0.71 -15.11 9.46
N SER A 33 -1.51 -14.35 10.22
CA SER A 33 -2.19 -14.83 11.43
C SER A 33 -3.08 -16.04 11.13
N SER A 34 -3.90 -15.95 10.08
CA SER A 34 -4.82 -17.01 9.66
C SER A 34 -4.05 -18.27 9.21
N LEU A 35 -2.96 -18.11 8.44
CA LEU A 35 -2.08 -19.22 8.05
C LEU A 35 -1.41 -19.91 9.24
N ARG A 36 -1.08 -19.16 10.30
CA ARG A 36 -0.52 -19.68 11.56
C ARG A 36 -1.59 -20.22 12.53
N ARG A 37 -2.85 -20.29 12.11
CA ARG A 37 -3.99 -20.69 12.95
C ARG A 37 -4.19 -19.81 14.19
N GLN A 38 -3.78 -18.55 14.12
CA GLN A 38 -3.94 -17.54 15.19
C GLN A 38 -5.21 -16.68 15.02
N GLY A 39 -6.07 -17.00 14.05
CA GLY A 39 -7.33 -16.30 13.77
C GLY A 39 -7.29 -15.36 12.56
N GLY A 40 -8.48 -14.97 12.08
CA GLY A 40 -8.70 -14.07 10.94
C GLY A 40 -9.00 -12.62 11.36
N CYS A 41 -9.10 -11.72 10.37
CA CYS A 41 -9.48 -10.32 10.63
C CYS A 41 -10.97 -10.18 10.92
N TYR A 42 -11.40 -8.97 11.28
CA TYR A 42 -12.82 -8.66 11.52
C TYR A 42 -13.73 -9.06 10.34
N LYS A 43 -13.25 -9.00 9.09
CA LYS A 43 -14.03 -9.40 7.90
C LYS A 43 -14.33 -10.90 7.85
N HIS A 44 -13.48 -11.72 8.48
CA HIS A 44 -13.76 -13.14 8.63
C HIS A 44 -14.97 -13.36 9.53
N THR A 45 -14.99 -12.69 10.69
CA THR A 45 -16.11 -12.81 11.65
C THR A 45 -17.40 -12.20 11.11
N PHE A 46 -17.35 -11.02 10.50
CA PHE A 46 -18.56 -10.30 10.09
C PHE A 46 -19.13 -10.78 8.76
N TYR A 47 -18.27 -11.24 7.85
CA TYR A 47 -18.66 -11.51 6.45
C TYR A 47 -18.27 -12.90 5.96
N GLY A 48 -17.67 -13.75 6.80
CA GLY A 48 -17.20 -15.08 6.40
C GLY A 48 -16.02 -15.05 5.43
N ILE A 49 -15.38 -13.89 5.20
CA ILE A 49 -14.25 -13.78 4.25
C ILE A 49 -13.02 -14.45 4.85
N GLU A 50 -12.51 -15.48 4.17
CA GLU A 50 -11.33 -16.21 4.59
C GLU A 50 -10.06 -15.35 4.47
N SER A 51 -9.53 -14.92 5.62
CA SER A 51 -8.41 -13.96 5.66
C SER A 51 -7.15 -14.48 4.97
N HIS A 52 -6.86 -15.78 5.03
CA HIS A 52 -5.70 -16.37 4.35
C HIS A 52 -5.82 -16.40 2.82
N ARG A 53 -7.03 -16.16 2.25
CA ARG A 53 -7.29 -16.08 0.81
C ARG A 53 -7.41 -14.64 0.29
N CYS A 54 -7.28 -13.65 1.17
CA CYS A 54 -7.41 -12.24 0.81
C CYS A 54 -6.10 -11.69 0.22
N MET A 55 -6.18 -11.01 -0.92
CA MET A 55 -5.07 -10.28 -1.54
C MET A 55 -5.28 -8.77 -1.39
N GLU A 56 -4.45 -8.12 -0.57
CA GLU A 56 -4.47 -6.66 -0.42
C GLU A 56 -3.56 -6.03 -1.48
N SER A 57 -4.15 -5.25 -2.38
CA SER A 57 -3.46 -4.64 -3.51
C SER A 57 -4.02 -3.25 -3.82
N THR A 58 -3.20 -2.46 -4.52
CA THR A 58 -3.61 -1.17 -5.11
C THR A 58 -3.03 -1.05 -6.51
N THR A 59 -3.82 -0.51 -7.43
CA THR A 59 -3.39 -0.14 -8.78
C THR A 59 -2.81 1.28 -8.83
N SER A 60 -2.80 2.01 -7.72
CA SER A 60 -2.13 3.31 -7.63
C SER A 60 -1.51 3.51 -6.26
N VAL A 61 -0.19 3.65 -6.23
CA VAL A 61 0.56 4.09 -5.03
C VAL A 61 0.50 5.61 -4.83
N ALA A 62 -0.04 6.34 -5.80
CA ALA A 62 -0.21 7.79 -5.75
C ALA A 62 -1.65 8.17 -5.36
N CYS A 63 -1.78 9.18 -4.51
CA CYS A 63 -3.06 9.73 -4.06
C CYS A 63 -2.96 11.26 -3.99
N ALA A 64 -3.98 11.94 -4.52
CA ALA A 64 -4.09 13.40 -4.53
C ALA A 64 -4.42 13.99 -3.16
N ASN A 65 -5.04 13.20 -2.28
CA ASN A 65 -5.40 13.65 -0.94
C ASN A 65 -4.18 13.63 0.00
N ARG A 66 -4.12 14.63 0.89
CA ARG A 66 -3.07 14.80 1.90
C ARG A 66 -3.64 14.64 3.32
N CYS A 67 -4.21 13.47 3.58
CA CYS A 67 -4.80 13.17 4.88
C CYS A 67 -3.72 13.08 5.98
N THR A 68 -3.97 13.67 7.15
CA THR A 68 -3.04 13.69 8.29
C THR A 68 -2.76 12.29 8.86
N PHE A 69 -3.71 11.37 8.73
CA PHE A 69 -3.61 10.00 9.22
C PHE A 69 -2.99 9.04 8.20
N CYS A 70 -2.74 9.48 6.96
CA CYS A 70 -2.16 8.59 5.96
C CYS A 70 -0.68 8.37 6.30
N TRP A 71 -0.29 7.11 6.49
CA TRP A 71 1.12 6.75 6.74
C TRP A 71 2.03 7.06 5.54
N ARG A 72 1.44 7.29 4.35
CA ARG A 72 2.15 7.75 3.16
C ARG A 72 2.66 9.17 3.39
N GLY A 73 3.85 9.47 2.87
CA GLY A 73 4.40 10.82 2.92
C GLY A 73 3.42 11.87 2.37
N SER A 74 3.49 13.07 2.94
CA SER A 74 2.62 14.22 2.63
C SER A 74 2.76 14.76 1.19
N THR A 75 3.75 14.31 0.44
CA THR A 75 4.09 14.84 -0.88
C THR A 75 3.64 13.89 -1.97
N HIS A 76 2.90 14.41 -2.95
CA HIS A 76 2.56 13.64 -4.13
C HIS A 76 3.85 13.35 -4.94
N PRO A 77 4.10 12.10 -5.41
CA PRO A 77 5.30 11.75 -6.15
C PRO A 77 5.56 12.62 -7.39
N ASN A 78 4.48 13.11 -8.00
CA ASN A 78 4.50 14.01 -9.16
C ASN A 78 4.12 15.45 -8.80
N ALA A 79 4.21 15.86 -7.52
CA ALA A 79 3.96 17.26 -7.15
C ALA A 79 5.01 18.14 -7.87
N LEU A 80 4.55 19.01 -8.76
CA LEU A 80 5.39 20.07 -9.31
C LEU A 80 5.77 21.02 -8.18
N LYS A 81 7.02 21.52 -8.20
CA LYS A 81 7.38 22.64 -7.34
C LYS A 81 6.68 23.87 -7.89
N TRP A 82 6.02 24.62 -7.02
CA TRP A 82 5.43 25.90 -7.39
C TRP A 82 6.54 26.80 -7.99
N GLY A 83 6.32 27.29 -9.21
CA GLY A 83 7.30 28.12 -9.95
C GLY A 83 8.24 27.36 -10.89
N SER A 84 8.15 26.03 -11.04
CA SER A 84 8.96 25.28 -12.01
C SER A 84 8.38 25.28 -13.45
N PHE A 85 7.68 26.35 -13.82
CA PHE A 85 7.18 26.57 -15.18
C PHE A 85 8.15 27.53 -15.90
N GLU A 86 9.39 27.09 -16.10
CA GLU A 86 10.33 27.69 -17.05
C GLU A 86 10.70 26.63 -18.10
#